data_AF-A0A920E0R1-F1
#
_entry.id   AF-A0A920E0R1-F1
#
_cell.length_a   1.000
_cell.length_b   1.000
_cell.length_c   1.000
_cell.angle_alpha   90.00
_cell.angle_beta   90.00
_cell.angle_gamma   90.00
#
_symmetry.space_group_name_H-M   'P 1'
#
loop_
_entity.id
_entity.type
_entity.pdbx_description
1 polymer ?
#
loop_
_entity_poly.entity_id
_entity_poly.type
_entity_poly.pdbx_seq_one_letter_code
_entity_poly.pdbx_strand_id
1 'polypeptide(L)' 'MINCAAFVGGISYGYKYPAKMLYENSSMAINLYKASTKHKIKKLINPISNCAYPGNLSTYKEEYF' A
#
# COMPACT_ATOMS: atom_id res chain seq x y z
N MET A 1 -6.58 7.47 -11.69
CA MET A 1 -6.99 6.23 -11.01
C MET A 1 -6.69 6.39 -9.53
N ILE A 2 -7.59 5.94 -8.66
CA ILE A 2 -7.38 5.91 -7.21
C ILE A 2 -7.55 4.45 -6.80
N ASN A 3 -6.47 3.84 -6.30
CA ASN A 3 -6.50 2.46 -5.83
C ASN A 3 -6.79 2.45 -4.33
N CYS A 4 -8.02 2.13 -3.94
CA CYS A 4 -8.37 1.88 -2.53
C CYS A 4 -8.42 0.39 -2.19
N ALA A 5 -8.11 -0.50 -3.15
CA ALA A 5 -8.11 -1.93 -2.92
C ALA A 5 -6.84 -2.34 -2.17
N ALA A 6 -7.04 -3.03 -1.05
CA ALA A 6 -5.98 -3.63 -0.26
C ALA A 6 -6.53 -4.89 0.45
N PHE A 7 -5.69 -5.90 0.57
CA PHE A 7 -5.86 -6.97 1.53
C PHE A 7 -5.42 -6.43 2.90
N VAL A 8 -6.38 -5.94 3.69
CA VAL A 8 -6.15 -5.22 4.94
C VAL A 8 -7.17 -5.62 6.00
N GLY A 9 -6.81 -5.47 7.27
CA GLY A 9 -7.68 -5.72 8.42
C GLY A 9 -7.09 -5.09 9.69
N GLY A 10 -7.69 -5.39 10.84
CA GLY A 10 -7.16 -4.95 12.13
C GLY A 10 -5.79 -5.56 12.45
N ILE A 11 -5.18 -5.15 13.57
CA ILE A 11 -3.84 -5.57 13.98
C ILE A 11 -3.68 -7.10 14.00
N SER A 12 -4.65 -7.83 14.55
CA SER A 12 -4.64 -9.29 14.58
C SER A 12 -4.64 -9.94 13.19
N TYR A 13 -5.22 -9.27 12.20
CA TYR A 13 -5.28 -9.75 10.82
C TYR A 13 -3.91 -9.68 10.14
N GLY A 14 -3.16 -8.60 10.40
CA GLY A 14 -1.78 -8.44 9.95
C GLY A 14 -0.86 -9.54 10.48
N TYR A 15 -0.99 -9.88 11.76
CA TYR A 15 -0.24 -10.99 12.37
C TYR A 15 -0.68 -12.37 11.86
N LYS A 16 -1.96 -12.54 11.53
CA LYS A 16 -2.49 -13.82 11.04
C LYS A 16 -2.08 -14.12 9.59
N TYR A 17 -1.95 -13.11 8.74
CA TYR A 17 -1.71 -13.29 7.30
C TYR A 17 -0.57 -12.42 6.73
N PRO A 18 0.63 -12.39 7.34
CA PRO A 18 1.67 -11.44 6.97
C PRO A 18 2.18 -11.65 5.53
N ALA A 19 2.49 -12.89 5.15
CA ALA A 19 2.99 -13.21 3.82
C ALA A 19 1.94 -12.96 2.73
N LYS A 20 0.69 -13.31 2.98
CA LYS A 20 -0.42 -13.08 2.05
C LYS A 20 -0.68 -11.58 1.87
N MET A 21 -0.65 -10.82 2.96
CA MET A 21 -0.81 -9.36 2.91
C MET A 21 0.26 -8.71 2.05
N LEU A 22 1.52 -9.11 2.20
CA LEU A 22 2.60 -8.63 1.35
C LEU A 22 2.35 -9.01 -0.12
N TYR A 23 2.11 -10.30 -0.39
CA TYR A 23 1.96 -10.81 -1.75
C TYR A 23 0.79 -10.16 -2.51
N GLU A 24 -0.41 -10.14 -1.92
CA GLU A 24 -1.62 -9.63 -2.58
C GLU A 24 -1.49 -8.13 -2.86
N ASN A 25 -1.07 -7.35 -1.85
CA ASN A 25 -0.96 -5.89 -1.98
C ASN A 25 0.15 -5.48 -2.97
N SER A 26 1.31 -6.15 -2.92
CA SER A 26 2.39 -5.90 -3.89
C SER A 26 1.97 -6.29 -5.31
N SER A 27 1.32 -7.44 -5.49
CA SER A 27 0.84 -7.89 -6.80
C SER A 27 -0.20 -6.93 -7.38
N MET A 28 -1.15 -6.47 -6.57
CA MET A 28 -2.13 -5.47 -6.98
C MET A 28 -1.45 -4.17 -7.41
N ALA A 29 -0.53 -3.64 -6.58
CA ALA A 29 0.19 -2.42 -6.90
C ALA A 29 0.95 -2.55 -8.23
N ILE A 30 1.79 -3.57 -8.38
CA ILE A 30 2.61 -3.80 -9.58
C ILE A 30 1.73 -3.86 -10.85
N ASN A 31 0.63 -4.61 -10.79
CA ASN A 31 -0.28 -4.74 -11.93
C ASN A 31 -0.96 -3.42 -12.28
N LEU A 32 -1.40 -2.65 -11.27
CA LEU A 32 -2.03 -1.34 -11.49
C LEU A 32 -1.06 -0.30 -12.05
N TYR A 33 0.20 -0.27 -11.59
CA TYR A 33 1.23 0.58 -12.17
C TYR A 33 1.49 0.22 -13.64
N LYS A 34 1.66 -1.08 -13.94
CA LYS A 34 1.85 -1.56 -15.32
C LYS A 34 0.68 -1.21 -16.23
N ALA A 35 -0.55 -1.43 -15.77
CA ALA A 35 -1.77 -1.08 -16.51
C ALA A 35 -1.89 0.44 -16.70
N SER A 36 -1.58 1.23 -15.67
CA SER A 36 -1.62 2.69 -15.73
C SER A 36 -0.69 3.24 -16.81
N THR A 37 0.54 2.71 -16.90
CA THR A 37 1.48 3.04 -17.96
C THR A 37 0.95 2.65 -19.34
N LYS A 38 0.47 1.41 -19.49
CA LYS A 38 -0.10 0.90 -20.77
C LYS A 38 -1.26 1.76 -21.29
N HIS A 39 -2.12 2.22 -20.39
CA HIS A 39 -3.31 2.99 -20.72
C HIS A 39 -3.13 4.51 -20.58
N LYS A 40 -1.89 5.00 -20.43
CA LYS A 40 -1.56 6.43 -20.35
C LYS A 40 -2.35 7.16 -19.25
N ILE A 41 -2.58 6.50 -18.11
CA ILE A 41 -3.20 7.12 -16.93
C ILE A 41 -2.25 8.18 -16.38
N LYS A 42 -2.70 9.44 -16.36
CA LYS A 42 -1.86 10.60 -15.97
C LYS A 42 -1.54 10.66 -14.48
N LYS A 43 -2.38 10.07 -13.63
CA LYS A 43 -2.22 10.07 -12.17
C LYS A 43 -2.79 8.81 -11.54
N LEU A 44 -1.98 8.14 -10.74
CA LEU A 44 -2.36 7.06 -9.84
C LEU A 44 -2.19 7.55 -8.40
N ILE A 45 -3.21 7.36 -7.57
CA ILE A 45 -3.13 7.58 -6.12
C ILE A 45 -3.30 6.23 -5.44
N ASN A 46 -2.36 5.86 -4.58
CA ASN A 46 -2.37 4.61 -3.82
C ASN A 46 -2.19 4.95 -2.33
N PRO A 47 -3.26 5.04 -1.53
CA PRO A 47 -3.16 5.31 -0.12
C PRO A 47 -2.33 4.22 0.58
N ILE A 48 -1.41 4.65 1.43
CA ILE A 48 -0.58 3.77 2.24
C ILE A 48 -0.92 3.98 3.72
N SER A 49 -0.81 2.91 4.50
CA SER A 49 -1.03 2.99 5.94
C SER A 49 0.13 3.70 6.62
N ASN A 50 -0.17 4.47 7.67
CA ASN A 50 0.82 5.03 8.58
C ASN A 50 1.67 3.96 9.29
N CYS A 51 1.23 2.70 9.34
CA CYS A 51 1.99 1.58 9.91
C CYS A 51 3.32 1.29 9.17
N ALA A 52 3.56 1.91 8.01
CA ALA A 52 4.82 1.79 7.29
C ALA A 52 5.95 2.63 7.92
N TYR A 53 5.62 3.65 8.72
CA TYR A 53 6.62 4.47 9.41
C TYR A 53 7.24 3.74 10.62
N PRO A 54 8.46 4.12 11.04
CA PRO A 54 9.04 3.65 12.29
C PRO A 54 8.14 3.96 13.49
N GLY A 55 7.88 2.95 14.34
CA GLY A 55 6.93 3.04 15.45
C GLY A 55 7.34 3.94 16.61
N ASN A 56 8.57 4.46 16.61
CA ASN A 56 9.08 5.39 17.62
C ASN A 56 8.80 6.87 17.29
N LEU A 57 8.17 7.17 16.15
CA LEU A 57 7.88 8.54 15.72
C LEU A 57 6.53 9.02 16.28
N SER A 58 6.49 10.26 16.75
CA SER A 58 5.26 10.96 17.16
C SER A 58 4.67 11.84 16.06
N THR A 59 5.39 12.01 14.96
CA THR A 59 4.98 12.81 13.81
C THR A 59 5.50 12.14 12.54
N TYR A 60 4.59 11.90 11.59
CA TYR A 60 4.91 11.28 10.32
C TYR A 60 5.07 12.35 9.24
N LYS A 61 6.26 12.45 8.68
CA LYS A 61 6.55 13.29 7.50
C LYS A 61 7.07 12.39 6.40
N GLU A 62 6.75 12.71 5.16
CA GLU A 62 7.13 11.93 3.98
C GLU A 62 8.66 11.78 3.83
N GLU A 63 9.44 12.73 4.34
CA GLU A 63 10.91 12.65 4.37
C GLU A 63 11.45 11.54 5.31
N TYR A 64 10.63 11.00 6.21
CA TYR A 64 10.96 9.92 7.15
C TYR A 64 10.28 8.58 6.81
N PHE A 65 9.64 8.50 5.64
CA PHE A 65 8.99 7.26 5.20
C PHE A 65 10.02 6.19 4.84
#